data_AF-A0A3D4MYT4-F1
#
_entry.id   AF-A0A3D4MYT4-F1
#
_cell.length_a   1.000
_cell.length_b   1.000
_cell.length_c   1.000
_cell.angle_alpha   90.00
_cell.angle_beta   90.00
_cell.angle_gamma   90.00
#
_symmetry.space_group_name_H-M   'P 1'
#
loop_
_entity.id
_entity.type
_entity.pdbx_description
1 polymer ?
#
loop_
_entity_poly.entity_id
_entity_poly.type
_entity_poly.pdbx_seq_one_letter_code
_entity_poly.pdbx_strand_id
1 'polypeptide(L)'
;MNTLARLLARQLLAALRTVQFCIENCPDTEWQQDHGDYPFSQVVFHTLFYTDFYLGRDTIPFKQQVFHLEHQQIFKDYEEMADVLPTELYSREFCLEYLGHCRSKIKEV
;
A
#
# COMPACT_ATOMS: atom_id res chain seq x y z
N MET A 1 9.52 21.00 -4.14
CA MET A 1 8.06 21.11 -4.33
C MET A 1 7.57 22.56 -4.39
N ASN A 2 6.64 22.85 -5.30
CA ASN A 2 5.83 24.09 -5.23
C ASN A 2 4.81 24.01 -4.07
N THR A 3 4.13 25.12 -3.76
CA THR A 3 3.19 25.20 -2.61
C THR A 3 2.08 24.15 -2.70
N LEU A 4 1.51 23.92 -3.89
CA LEU A 4 0.45 22.94 -4.08
C LEU A 4 0.94 21.52 -3.80
N ALA A 5 2.07 21.12 -4.39
CA ALA A 5 2.65 19.80 -4.18
C ALA A 5 2.94 19.54 -2.69
N ARG A 6 3.44 20.54 -1.97
CA ARG A 6 3.67 20.46 -0.52
C ARG A 6 2.37 20.26 0.27
N LEU A 7 1.28 20.92 -0.13
CA LEU A 7 -0.02 20.77 0.54
C LEU A 7 -0.61 19.38 0.27
N LEU A 8 -0.52 18.89 -0.97
CA LEU A 8 -0.95 17.54 -1.34
C LEU A 8 -0.16 16.46 -0.60
N ALA A 9 1.17 16.59 -0.53
CA ALA A 9 2.03 15.68 0.23
C ALA A 9 1.64 15.62 1.71
N ARG A 10 1.31 16.76 2.32
CA ARG A 10 0.83 16.81 3.72
C ARG A 10 -0.51 16.10 3.90
N GLN A 11 -1.45 16.28 2.98
CA GLN A 11 -2.75 15.60 3.02
C GLN A 11 -2.59 14.09 2.85
N LEU A 12 -1.77 13.66 1.88
CA LEU A 12 -1.50 12.23 1.68
C LEU A 12 -0.80 11.60 2.89
N LEU A 13 0.18 12.29 3.49
CA LEU A 13 0.83 11.82 4.72
C LEU A 13 -0.15 11.72 5.90
N ALA A 14 -1.13 12.62 5.99
CA ALA A 14 -2.18 12.53 7.00
C ALA A 14 -3.10 11.32 6.75
N ALA A 15 -3.49 11.08 5.50
CA ALA A 15 -4.28 9.90 5.12
C ALA A 15 -3.52 8.59 5.44
N LEU A 16 -2.23 8.50 5.11
CA LEU A 16 -1.41 7.33 5.44
C LEU A 16 -1.19 7.16 6.95
N ARG A 17 -1.19 8.24 7.74
CA ARG A 17 -1.20 8.15 9.21
C ARG A 17 -2.50 7.55 9.72
N THR A 18 -3.64 7.90 9.11
CA THR A 18 -4.93 7.29 9.43
C THR A 18 -4.93 5.79 9.07
N VAL A 19 -4.43 5.41 7.89
CA VAL A 19 -4.27 4.00 7.51
C VAL A 19 -3.38 3.26 8.51
N GLN A 20 -2.24 3.84 8.90
CA GLN A 20 -1.36 3.26 9.93
C GLN A 20 -2.12 3.00 11.24
N PHE A 21 -2.87 3.99 11.72
CA PHE A 21 -3.66 3.84 12.94
C PHE A 21 -4.69 2.69 12.81
N CYS A 22 -5.37 2.58 11.67
CA CYS A 22 -6.31 1.49 11.42
C CYS A 22 -5.63 0.12 11.42
N ILE A 23 -4.45 -0.01 10.81
CA ILE A 23 -3.68 -1.27 10.79
C ILE A 23 -3.26 -1.68 12.21
N GLU A 24 -2.71 -0.72 12.99
CA GLU A 24 -2.21 -0.96 14.35
C GLU A 24 -3.32 -1.31 15.35
N ASN A 25 -4.55 -0.84 15.12
CA ASN A 25 -5.68 -1.02 16.04
C ASN A 25 -6.74 -2.01 15.54
N CYS A 26 -6.54 -2.60 14.35
CA CYS A 26 -7.44 -3.64 13.84
C CYS A 26 -7.31 -4.90 14.72
N PRO A 27 -8.41 -5.44 15.30
CA PRO A 27 -8.35 -6.68 16.05
C PRO A 27 -7.84 -7.85 15.20
N ASP A 28 -7.11 -8.79 15.81
CA ASP A 28 -6.56 -9.96 15.09
C ASP A 28 -7.66 -10.81 14.44
N THR A 29 -8.84 -10.89 15.06
CA THR A 29 -10.01 -11.60 14.52
C THR A 29 -10.59 -10.95 13.27
N GLU A 30 -10.33 -9.67 13.06
CA GLU A 30 -10.90 -8.89 11.95
C GLU A 30 -9.92 -8.74 10.78
N TRP A 31 -8.61 -8.94 11.02
CA TRP A 31 -7.57 -8.64 10.05
C TRP A 31 -7.72 -9.40 8.73
N GLN A 32 -8.09 -10.69 8.80
CA GLN A 32 -8.33 -11.55 7.64
C GLN A 32 -9.83 -11.85 7.41
N GLN A 33 -10.71 -11.20 8.15
CA GLN A 33 -12.14 -11.49 8.09
C GLN A 33 -12.79 -10.76 6.93
N ASP A 34 -13.55 -11.50 6.11
CA ASP A 34 -14.48 -10.91 5.16
C ASP A 34 -15.75 -10.41 5.86
N HIS A 35 -16.32 -9.33 5.35
CA HIS A 35 -17.57 -8.73 5.85
C HIS A 35 -18.60 -8.59 4.74
N GLY A 36 -18.68 -9.62 3.87
CA GLY A 36 -19.46 -9.56 2.62
C GLY A 36 -18.78 -8.78 1.49
N ASP A 37 -17.51 -8.43 1.68
CA ASP A 37 -16.58 -7.85 0.72
C ASP A 37 -15.15 -8.34 1.04
N TYR A 38 -14.11 -7.76 0.43
CA TYR A 38 -12.71 -8.13 0.66
C TYR A 38 -12.29 -8.10 2.15
N PRO A 39 -11.46 -9.06 2.61
CA PRO A 39 -10.81 -9.02 3.91
C PRO A 39 -10.11 -7.69 4.18
N PHE A 40 -10.06 -7.26 5.44
CA PHE A 40 -9.44 -5.98 5.79
C PHE A 40 -7.99 -5.86 5.33
N SER A 41 -7.21 -6.94 5.41
CA SER A 41 -5.82 -6.99 4.92
C SER A 41 -5.70 -6.72 3.41
N GLN A 42 -6.65 -7.19 2.60
CA GLN A 42 -6.68 -6.92 1.16
C GLN A 42 -6.99 -5.45 0.90
N VAL A 43 -7.96 -4.87 1.60
CA VAL A 43 -8.29 -3.44 1.47
C VAL A 43 -7.09 -2.56 1.82
N VAL A 44 -6.35 -2.92 2.88
CA VAL A 44 -5.10 -2.25 3.24
C VAL A 44 -4.06 -2.41 2.14
N PHE A 45 -3.82 -3.62 1.66
CA PHE A 45 -2.82 -3.88 0.63
C PHE A 45 -3.17 -3.13 -0.67
N HIS A 46 -4.40 -3.22 -1.16
CA HIS A 46 -4.91 -2.47 -2.31
C HIS A 46 -4.63 -0.97 -2.18
N THR A 47 -4.96 -0.40 -1.01
CA THR A 47 -4.73 1.03 -0.73
C THR A 47 -3.25 1.39 -0.84
N LEU A 48 -2.35 0.58 -0.30
CA LEU A 48 -0.90 0.81 -0.32
C LEU A 48 -0.29 0.57 -1.71
N PHE A 49 -0.73 -0.49 -2.39
CA PHE A 49 -0.30 -0.86 -3.73
C PHE A 49 -0.54 0.28 -4.73
N TYR A 50 -1.76 0.83 -4.75
CA TYR A 50 -2.09 1.94 -5.64
C TYR A 50 -1.46 3.26 -5.18
N THR A 51 -1.26 3.45 -3.87
CA THR A 51 -0.46 4.58 -3.38
C THR A 51 0.97 4.53 -3.95
N ASP A 52 1.63 3.38 -3.87
CA ASP A 52 2.98 3.19 -4.41
C ASP A 52 3.03 3.36 -5.93
N PHE A 53 2.05 2.78 -6.64
CA PHE A 53 1.89 2.89 -8.08
C PHE A 53 1.78 4.35 -8.53
N TYR A 54 0.89 5.13 -7.91
CA TYR A 54 0.68 6.54 -8.27
C TYR A 54 1.80 7.48 -7.80
N LEU A 55 2.61 7.06 -6.82
CA LEU A 55 3.82 7.79 -6.41
C LEU A 55 5.04 7.48 -7.31
N GLY A 56 4.94 6.54 -8.25
CA GLY A 56 5.98 6.30 -9.24
C GLY A 56 6.24 7.52 -10.13
N ARG A 57 7.50 7.96 -10.23
CA ARG A 57 7.90 9.18 -10.94
C ARG A 57 8.55 8.92 -12.32
N ASP A 58 9.38 7.87 -12.45
CA ASP A 58 10.39 7.76 -13.53
C ASP A 58 10.41 6.37 -14.24
N THR A 59 11.31 6.22 -15.22
CA THR A 59 11.38 5.18 -16.28
C THR A 59 11.58 3.71 -15.86
N ILE A 60 11.56 3.39 -14.57
CA ILE A 60 11.59 2.00 -14.09
C ILE A 60 10.13 1.51 -14.00
N PRO A 61 9.73 0.43 -14.69
CA PRO A 61 8.42 -0.18 -14.50
C PRO A 61 8.15 -0.43 -13.01
N PHE A 62 6.95 -0.08 -12.53
CA PHE A 62 6.51 -0.28 -11.14
C PHE A 62 6.93 -1.63 -10.52
N LYS A 63 6.90 -2.69 -11.32
CA LYS A 63 7.28 -4.07 -10.93
C LYS A 63 8.78 -4.30 -10.68
N GLN A 64 9.63 -3.36 -11.09
CA GLN A 64 11.10 -3.42 -10.99
C GLN A 64 11.64 -2.56 -9.83
N GLN A 65 10.77 -1.96 -9.00
CA GLN A 65 11.20 -1.27 -7.79
C GLN A 65 11.94 -2.25 -6.86
N VAL A 66 13.01 -1.79 -6.18
CA VAL A 66 13.80 -2.61 -5.25
C VAL A 66 12.90 -3.30 -4.22
N PHE A 67 11.96 -2.57 -3.63
CA PHE A 67 10.97 -3.13 -2.70
C PHE A 67 10.19 -4.31 -3.31
N HIS A 68 9.71 -4.18 -4.55
CA HIS A 68 9.00 -5.27 -5.23
C HIS A 68 9.90 -6.48 -5.51
N LEU A 69 11.18 -6.23 -5.82
CA LEU A 69 12.16 -7.28 -6.06
C LEU A 69 12.57 -8.02 -4.78
N GLU A 70 12.62 -7.34 -3.63
CA GLU A 70 12.90 -7.93 -2.32
C GLU A 70 11.69 -8.73 -1.80
N HIS A 71 10.46 -8.35 -2.20
CA HIS A 71 9.22 -9.00 -1.80
C HIS A 71 8.50 -9.73 -2.95
N GLN A 72 9.25 -10.32 -3.90
CA GLN A 72 8.69 -10.96 -5.11
C GLN A 72 7.60 -11.99 -4.84
N GLN A 73 7.67 -12.72 -3.72
CA GLN A 73 6.65 -13.72 -3.39
C GLN A 73 5.30 -13.09 -3.04
N ILE A 74 5.32 -11.89 -2.45
CA ILE A 74 4.09 -11.14 -2.13
C ILE A 74 3.50 -10.51 -3.40
N PHE A 75 4.35 -9.98 -4.28
CA PHE A 75 3.90 -9.31 -5.51
C PHE A 75 3.75 -10.23 -6.72
N LYS A 76 4.09 -11.52 -6.59
CA LYS A 76 4.14 -12.58 -7.62
C LYS A 76 3.49 -12.26 -8.98
N ASP A 77 2.17 -12.35 -9.07
CA ASP A 77 1.36 -12.22 -10.27
C ASP A 77 0.76 -10.82 -10.43
N TYR A 78 0.94 -9.95 -9.43
CA TYR A 78 0.31 -8.63 -9.37
C TYR A 78 -1.21 -8.74 -9.53
N GLU A 79 -1.84 -9.61 -8.72
CA GLU A 79 -3.29 -9.83 -8.69
C GLU A 79 -4.11 -8.52 -8.72
N GLU A 80 -3.65 -7.49 -7.99
CA GLU A 80 -4.21 -6.12 -7.99
C GLU A 80 -4.34 -5.44 -9.36
N MET A 81 -3.57 -5.89 -10.36
CA MET A 81 -3.58 -5.37 -11.73
C MET A 81 -4.29 -6.31 -12.72
N ALA A 82 -4.76 -7.46 -12.28
CA ALA A 82 -5.44 -8.45 -13.11
C ALA A 82 -6.95 -8.19 -13.12
N ASP A 83 -7.63 -8.61 -14.19
CA ASP A 83 -9.10 -8.58 -14.28
C ASP A 83 -9.71 -9.81 -13.56
N VAL A 84 -9.30 -10.00 -12.30
CA VAL A 84 -9.77 -11.05 -11.39
C VAL A 84 -10.01 -10.46 -10.01
N LEU A 85 -10.85 -11.11 -9.22
CA LEU A 85 -11.04 -10.74 -7.82
C LEU A 85 -9.80 -11.15 -7.01
N PRO A 86 -9.18 -10.24 -6.23
CA PRO A 86 -8.07 -10.59 -5.39
C PRO A 86 -8.42 -11.62 -4.30
N THR A 87 -7.53 -12.58 -4.08
CA THR A 87 -7.72 -13.70 -3.15
C THR A 87 -6.57 -13.82 -2.14
N GLU A 88 -5.44 -13.16 -2.38
CA GLU A 88 -4.30 -13.20 -1.48
C GLU A 88 -4.58 -12.53 -0.13
N LEU A 89 -3.92 -12.99 0.93
CA LEU A 89 -4.02 -12.41 2.26
C LEU A 89 -2.66 -11.86 2.70
N TYR A 90 -2.67 -10.72 3.36
CA TYR A 90 -1.46 -10.01 3.72
C TYR A 90 -1.28 -9.95 5.23
N SER A 91 -0.05 -10.07 5.71
CA SER A 91 0.23 -9.93 7.13
C SER A 91 0.18 -8.46 7.55
N ARG A 92 -0.12 -8.21 8.83
CA ARG A 92 -0.11 -6.87 9.41
C ARG A 92 1.28 -6.25 9.31
N GLU A 93 2.30 -7.05 9.59
CA GLU A 93 3.71 -6.65 9.59
C GLU A 93 4.13 -6.17 8.20
N PHE A 94 3.79 -6.93 7.16
CA PHE A 94 4.11 -6.57 5.78
C PHE A 94 3.37 -5.29 5.36
N CYS A 95 2.10 -5.13 5.74
CA CYS A 95 1.36 -3.90 5.43
C CYS A 95 1.97 -2.66 6.10
N LEU A 96 2.46 -2.78 7.34
CA LEU A 96 3.17 -1.69 8.02
C LEU A 96 4.52 -1.37 7.35
N GLU A 97 5.25 -2.39 6.91
CA GLU A 97 6.48 -2.23 6.14
C GLU A 97 6.23 -1.51 4.81
N TYR A 98 5.22 -1.96 4.03
CA TYR A 98 4.90 -1.37 2.74
C TYR A 98 4.34 0.06 2.86
N LEU A 99 3.60 0.35 3.94
CA LEU A 99 3.21 1.72 4.31
C LEU A 99 4.44 2.60 4.56
N GLY A 100 5.47 2.05 5.21
CA GLY A 100 6.77 2.71 5.39
C GLY A 100 7.43 3.09 4.07
N HIS A 101 7.45 2.17 3.11
CA HIS A 101 7.94 2.40 1.74
C HIS A 101 7.12 3.49 1.01
N CYS A 102 5.79 3.45 1.07
CA CYS A 102 4.96 4.52 0.49
C CYS A 102 5.31 5.90 1.07
N ARG A 103 5.54 5.97 2.39
CA ARG A 103 5.88 7.23 3.08
C ARG A 103 7.29 7.72 2.76
N SER A 104 8.27 6.85 2.50
CA SER A 104 9.60 7.30 2.08
C SER A 104 9.54 7.95 0.71
N LYS A 105 8.80 7.37 -0.25
CA LYS A 105 8.61 7.95 -1.58
C LYS A 105 8.03 9.36 -1.54
N ILE A 106 7.05 9.64 -0.67
CA ILE A 106 6.47 11.00 -0.54
C ILE A 106 7.50 12.03 -0.06
N LYS A 107 8.47 11.63 0.78
CA LYS A 107 9.52 12.54 1.26
C LYS A 107 10.52 12.92 0.16
N GLU A 108 10.61 12.12 -0.89
CA GLU A 108 11.48 12.34 -2.06
C GLU A 108 10.82 13.21 -3.15
N VAL A 109 9.50 13.43 -3.07
CA VAL A 109 8.72 14.26 -4.02
C VAL A 109 8.92 15.75 -3.76
#